data_AF-A0A099LAB1-F1
#
_entry.id   AF-A0A099LAB1-F1
#
_cell.length_a   1.000
_cell.length_b   1.000
_cell.length_c   1.000
_cell.angle_alpha   90.00
_cell.angle_beta   90.00
_cell.angle_gamma   90.00
#
_symmetry.space_group_name_H-M   'P 1'
#
loop_
_entity.id
_entity.type
_entity.pdbx_description
1 polymer ?
#
loop_
_entity_poly.entity_id
_entity_poly.type
_entity_poly.pdbx_seq_one_letter_code
_entity_poly.pdbx_strand_id
1 'polypeptide(L)'
;MRIISLLSAATLLCASTTALGKSPVNCYVSGDINQSKLNQPYGSKQNPYGSLLEVQADPECEVINVLYSETLLDGGIVLKDGQRLEGNKGKNGALPVITNTTAALNGFGIILAIDNSIKHIHVKDTLTSGILGSYLVQPVGGDLKIQNTLVTGANQSAGFSPFAQAWASVGIVSEADMNLVIENSEIGEADAPSVGIIQLVGHAEVQISHTKVRDQGHLPGGSNVSSGITVIAANNSSVDVLINNTSVSNIGHDTLSNSDGLLLLNQGSGAMTVLVDGYRYSNPDDGGKIGTSTGIEMGFFDSTGGGSFSGIVTNSIIEDAWHAGIQVLDQFSGGSNTLTVEIRDNKIKNCAQGIQGFMDATPNSSMFLNITDNVIDSPTDRGEGRELGGGIYIGLSRAVLDVAEVFMENNLIVNSETTGLEFSLFNATANSILLDSGLGGLGSAGQNRIINSGVFDISADGVSVSAAGNWWGSDTGPAFLNELNGGTINVTPFLTADPNP
;
A
#
# COMPACT_ATOMS: atom_id res chain seq x y z
N MET A 1 -2.64 35.22 -44.87
CA MET A 1 -3.99 35.81 -44.74
C MET A 1 -4.57 35.26 -43.43
N ARG A 2 -4.54 36.04 -42.34
CA ARG A 2 -4.97 35.60 -41.00
C ARG A 2 -6.42 36.07 -40.78
N ILE A 3 -7.32 35.14 -40.55
CA ILE A 3 -8.72 35.42 -40.19
C ILE A 3 -8.78 35.59 -38.66
N ILE A 4 -9.22 36.77 -38.23
CA ILE A 4 -9.47 37.12 -36.84
C ILE A 4 -10.93 36.81 -36.56
N SER A 5 -11.20 35.82 -35.71
CA SER A 5 -12.53 35.48 -35.22
C SER A 5 -12.80 36.26 -33.93
N LEU A 6 -13.73 37.21 -33.97
CA LEU A 6 -14.26 37.88 -32.77
C LEU A 6 -15.17 36.90 -32.01
N LEU A 7 -14.76 36.51 -30.79
CA LEU A 7 -15.63 35.86 -29.81
C LEU A 7 -16.35 36.95 -28.98
N SER A 8 -17.68 36.93 -29.02
CA SER A 8 -18.55 37.76 -28.17
C SER A 8 -18.59 37.18 -26.76
N ALA A 9 -18.17 37.95 -25.77
CA ALA A 9 -18.29 37.61 -24.35
C ALA A 9 -19.72 37.87 -23.87
N ALA A 10 -20.53 36.81 -23.77
CA ALA A 10 -21.80 36.86 -23.07
C ALA A 10 -21.57 36.59 -21.57
N THR A 11 -21.64 37.66 -20.77
CA THR A 11 -21.53 37.62 -19.31
C THR A 11 -22.77 36.96 -18.72
N LEU A 12 -22.66 35.67 -18.36
CA LEU A 12 -23.71 34.95 -17.63
C LEU A 12 -23.60 35.31 -16.14
N LEU A 13 -24.43 36.24 -15.66
CA LEU A 13 -24.60 36.48 -14.22
C LEU A 13 -25.37 35.31 -13.60
N CYS A 14 -24.65 34.28 -13.16
CA CYS A 14 -25.20 33.31 -12.22
C CYS A 14 -25.37 33.99 -10.86
N ALA A 15 -26.61 34.30 -10.50
CA ALA A 15 -26.96 34.70 -9.14
C ALA A 15 -26.75 33.48 -8.22
N SER A 16 -25.60 33.44 -7.54
CA SER A 16 -25.34 32.48 -6.47
C SER A 16 -26.22 32.85 -5.28
N THR A 17 -27.31 32.11 -5.09
CA THR A 17 -28.07 32.13 -3.84
C THR A 17 -27.19 31.52 -2.76
N THR A 18 -26.55 32.37 -1.96
CA THR A 18 -25.87 31.96 -0.74
C THR A 18 -26.93 31.48 0.26
N ALA A 19 -27.27 30.19 0.20
CA ALA A 19 -28.02 29.54 1.27
C ALA A 19 -27.15 29.63 2.53
N LEU A 20 -27.62 30.38 3.54
CA LEU A 20 -27.02 30.39 4.87
C LEU A 20 -27.23 28.99 5.46
N GLY A 21 -26.25 28.11 5.31
CA GLY A 21 -26.30 26.75 5.85
C GLY A 21 -26.52 26.78 7.36
N LYS A 22 -27.50 26.01 7.84
CA LYS A 22 -27.73 25.77 9.28
C LYS A 22 -26.42 25.28 9.89
N SER A 23 -26.00 25.86 11.02
CA SER A 23 -24.81 25.37 11.74
C SER A 23 -25.05 23.95 12.22
N PRO A 24 -24.03 23.07 12.16
CA PRO A 24 -24.22 21.67 12.50
C PRO A 24 -24.52 21.48 13.99
N VAL A 25 -25.37 20.51 14.30
CA VAL A 25 -25.75 20.19 15.67
C VAL A 25 -24.62 19.41 16.35
N ASN A 26 -24.13 19.94 17.46
CA ASN A 26 -23.00 19.37 18.21
C ASN A 26 -23.50 18.65 19.47
N CYS A 27 -23.12 17.40 19.61
CA CYS A 27 -23.31 16.60 20.81
C CYS A 27 -21.98 16.35 21.50
N TYR A 28 -22.02 16.09 22.79
CA TYR A 28 -20.84 15.81 23.60
C TYR A 28 -21.03 14.50 24.35
N VAL A 29 -20.00 13.66 24.39
CA VAL A 29 -19.98 12.38 25.12
C VAL A 29 -18.70 12.29 25.95
N SER A 30 -18.77 11.69 27.14
CA SER A 30 -17.62 11.48 28.03
C SER A 30 -17.78 10.21 28.84
N GLY A 31 -16.67 9.52 29.15
CA GLY A 31 -16.70 8.40 30.09
C GLY A 31 -16.86 8.84 31.56
N ASP A 32 -16.74 10.13 31.87
CA ASP A 32 -16.94 10.66 33.22
C ASP A 32 -18.38 11.14 33.45
N ILE A 33 -19.20 10.22 33.98
CA ILE A 33 -20.61 10.47 34.30
C ILE A 33 -20.82 11.50 35.43
N ASN A 34 -19.77 11.84 36.20
CA ASN A 34 -19.88 12.82 37.29
C ASN A 34 -20.01 14.26 36.78
N GLN A 35 -19.83 14.50 35.47
CA GLN A 35 -20.00 15.81 34.86
C GLN A 35 -21.46 16.12 34.52
N SER A 36 -22.39 15.16 34.68
CA SER A 36 -23.80 15.39 34.40
C SER A 36 -24.45 16.33 35.43
N LYS A 37 -24.96 17.47 34.96
CA LYS A 37 -25.67 18.44 35.80
C LYS A 37 -27.17 18.23 35.65
N LEU A 38 -27.83 17.91 36.77
CA LEU A 38 -29.29 17.95 36.88
C LEU A 38 -29.80 19.31 36.36
N ASN A 39 -30.68 19.27 35.34
CA ASN A 39 -31.36 20.41 34.67
C ASN A 39 -30.68 21.05 33.44
N GLN A 40 -29.70 20.41 32.80
CA GLN A 40 -29.19 20.84 31.48
C GLN A 40 -29.64 19.84 30.38
N PRO A 41 -29.80 20.28 29.11
CA PRO A 41 -30.04 19.36 28.01
C PRO A 41 -28.91 18.32 27.94
N TYR A 42 -29.27 17.04 27.85
CA TYR A 42 -28.32 15.96 27.56
C TYR A 42 -27.60 16.22 26.24
N GLY A 43 -26.36 15.76 26.15
CA GLY A 43 -25.54 15.96 24.96
C GLY A 43 -24.90 17.33 24.84
N SER A 44 -25.06 18.22 25.82
CA SER A 44 -24.33 19.50 25.86
C SER A 44 -22.94 19.34 26.46
N LYS A 45 -22.03 20.29 26.21
CA LYS A 45 -20.66 20.24 26.78
C LYS A 45 -20.65 20.19 28.31
N GLN A 46 -21.64 20.79 28.97
CA GLN A 46 -21.79 20.83 30.43
C GLN A 46 -22.61 19.67 30.99
N ASN A 47 -23.25 18.89 30.13
CA ASN A 47 -24.02 17.70 30.47
C ASN A 47 -23.91 16.67 29.33
N PRO A 48 -22.70 16.12 29.11
CA PRO A 48 -22.45 15.21 28.00
C PRO A 48 -23.24 13.90 28.18
N TYR A 49 -23.44 13.17 27.10
CA TYR A 49 -23.87 11.76 27.16
C TYR A 49 -22.86 10.95 27.97
N GLY A 50 -23.37 9.96 28.73
CA GLY A 50 -22.55 9.09 29.56
C GLY A 50 -22.06 7.84 28.82
N SER A 51 -22.54 7.60 27.60
CA SER A 51 -22.11 6.46 26.77
C SER A 51 -22.19 6.74 25.27
N LEU A 52 -21.47 5.95 24.48
CA LEU A 52 -21.53 5.98 23.01
C LEU A 52 -22.92 5.58 22.48
N LEU A 53 -23.59 4.64 23.15
CA LEU A 53 -24.94 4.20 22.78
C LEU A 53 -25.97 5.33 22.88
N GLU A 54 -25.88 6.15 23.93
CA GLU A 54 -26.80 7.28 24.13
C GLU A 54 -26.63 8.35 23.04
N VAL A 55 -25.39 8.74 22.71
CA VAL A 55 -25.15 9.76 21.66
C VAL A 55 -25.50 9.23 20.27
N GLN A 56 -25.26 7.95 20.00
CA GLN A 56 -25.67 7.30 18.75
C GLN A 56 -27.20 7.36 18.56
N ALA A 57 -27.96 7.22 19.63
CA ALA A 57 -29.42 7.27 19.59
C ALA A 57 -30.01 8.66 19.29
N ASP A 58 -29.23 9.74 19.40
CA ASP A 58 -29.72 11.10 19.12
C ASP A 58 -29.81 11.35 17.59
N PRO A 59 -31.01 11.47 17.01
CA PRO A 59 -31.20 11.65 15.57
C PRO A 59 -30.74 13.02 15.04
N GLU A 60 -30.67 14.04 15.91
CA GLU A 60 -30.27 15.39 15.51
C GLU A 60 -28.75 15.56 15.53
N CYS A 61 -28.01 14.56 16.01
CA CYS A 61 -26.58 14.68 16.22
C CYS A 61 -25.77 14.58 14.92
N GLU A 62 -25.19 15.69 14.47
CA GLU A 62 -24.34 15.73 13.27
C GLU A 62 -22.84 15.66 13.61
N VAL A 63 -22.43 16.21 14.77
CA VAL A 63 -21.05 16.20 15.25
C VAL A 63 -20.99 15.68 16.67
N ILE A 64 -20.33 14.53 16.85
CA ILE A 64 -20.06 13.93 18.15
C ILE A 64 -18.70 14.40 18.63
N ASN A 65 -18.69 15.22 19.68
CA ASN A 65 -17.49 15.68 20.35
C ASN A 65 -17.18 14.74 21.53
N VAL A 66 -16.14 13.94 21.40
CA VAL A 66 -15.69 13.03 22.46
C VAL A 66 -14.80 13.80 23.43
N LEU A 67 -15.27 14.02 24.65
CA LEU A 67 -14.50 14.69 25.68
C LEU A 67 -13.49 13.72 26.29
N TYR A 68 -12.24 14.17 26.40
CA TYR A 68 -11.23 13.44 27.16
C TYR A 68 -11.70 13.16 28.60
N SER A 69 -11.55 11.91 29.02
CA SER A 69 -11.76 11.42 30.38
C SER A 69 -10.77 10.29 30.69
N GLU A 70 -10.45 10.10 31.97
CA GLU A 70 -9.64 8.97 32.43
C GLU A 70 -10.39 7.63 32.29
N THR A 71 -11.73 7.69 32.31
CA THR A 71 -12.60 6.55 32.01
C THR A 71 -12.74 6.40 30.49
N LEU A 72 -12.46 5.20 29.98
CA LEU A 72 -12.61 4.86 28.56
C LEU A 72 -14.10 4.75 28.18
N LEU A 73 -14.43 5.09 26.94
CA LEU A 73 -15.76 4.85 26.37
C LEU A 73 -15.79 3.48 25.70
N ASP A 74 -16.40 2.49 26.37
CA ASP A 74 -16.50 1.11 25.89
C ASP A 74 -17.83 0.81 25.19
N GLY A 75 -17.84 -0.21 24.32
CA GLY A 75 -19.01 -0.72 23.60
C GLY A 75 -19.10 -0.31 22.12
N GLY A 76 -18.15 0.50 21.64
CA GLY A 76 -18.09 0.98 20.26
C GLY A 76 -19.23 1.94 19.86
N ILE A 77 -19.20 2.39 18.59
CA ILE A 77 -20.20 3.31 18.03
C ILE A 77 -20.44 3.06 16.54
N VAL A 78 -21.69 3.25 16.09
CA VAL A 78 -22.10 3.27 14.68
C VAL A 78 -22.41 4.71 14.29
N LEU A 79 -21.69 5.23 13.30
CA LEU A 79 -21.92 6.56 12.77
C LEU A 79 -23.03 6.55 11.70
N LYS A 80 -23.70 7.70 11.57
CA LYS A 80 -24.72 7.98 10.54
C LYS A 80 -24.09 8.68 9.33
N ASP A 81 -24.80 8.72 8.21
CA ASP A 81 -24.36 9.46 7.02
C ASP A 81 -24.02 10.92 7.36
N GLY A 82 -22.88 11.41 6.89
CA GLY A 82 -22.37 12.76 7.12
C GLY A 82 -21.89 13.06 8.54
N GLN A 83 -22.00 12.11 9.47
CA GLN A 83 -21.68 12.34 10.87
C GLN A 83 -20.16 12.45 11.09
N ARG A 84 -19.78 13.35 12.00
CA ARG A 84 -18.38 13.58 12.39
C ARG A 84 -18.14 13.16 13.82
N LEU A 85 -17.02 12.49 14.07
CA LEU A 85 -16.54 12.09 15.39
C LEU A 85 -15.22 12.82 15.69
N GLU A 86 -15.27 13.77 16.60
CA GLU A 86 -14.14 14.67 16.89
C GLU A 86 -13.72 14.56 18.35
N GLY A 87 -12.45 14.23 18.59
CA GLY A 87 -11.88 14.15 19.91
C GLY A 87 -11.40 15.50 20.45
N ASN A 88 -11.89 15.85 21.64
CA ASN A 88 -11.42 17.00 22.39
C ASN A 88 -10.24 16.58 23.28
N LYS A 89 -9.03 16.90 22.82
CA LYS A 89 -7.78 16.58 23.50
C LYS A 89 -7.77 17.05 24.96
N GLY A 90 -7.27 16.20 25.83
CA GLY A 90 -7.06 16.46 27.25
C GLY A 90 -5.78 17.23 27.55
N LYS A 91 -5.32 17.13 28.79
CA LYS A 91 -4.03 17.69 29.22
C LYS A 91 -2.90 17.03 28.42
N ASN A 92 -1.87 17.81 28.09
CA ASN A 92 -0.69 17.36 27.34
C ASN A 92 -1.01 16.76 25.95
N GLY A 93 -2.18 17.04 25.38
CA GLY A 93 -2.56 16.54 24.06
C GLY A 93 -3.10 15.11 24.04
N ALA A 94 -3.36 14.50 25.20
CA ALA A 94 -3.94 13.16 25.27
C ALA A 94 -5.27 13.07 24.50
N LEU A 95 -5.45 12.01 23.71
CA LEU A 95 -6.66 11.78 22.93
C LEU A 95 -7.74 11.12 23.81
N PRO A 96 -9.02 11.45 23.65
CA PRO A 96 -10.09 10.62 24.20
C PRO A 96 -10.04 9.21 23.59
N VAL A 97 -10.38 8.21 24.40
CA VAL A 97 -10.24 6.80 24.03
C VAL A 97 -11.61 6.14 23.86
N ILE A 98 -11.80 5.48 22.72
CA ILE A 98 -12.91 4.56 22.45
C ILE A 98 -12.36 3.14 22.43
N THR A 99 -13.09 2.22 23.05
CA THR A 99 -12.78 0.79 23.06
C THR A 99 -14.05 -0.01 22.78
N ASN A 100 -13.89 -1.29 22.47
CA ASN A 100 -14.98 -2.24 22.46
C ASN A 100 -14.47 -3.62 22.87
N THR A 101 -14.39 -3.85 24.18
CA THR A 101 -13.89 -5.11 24.75
C THR A 101 -14.94 -6.22 24.80
N THR A 102 -16.15 -5.94 24.30
CA THR A 102 -17.32 -6.82 24.40
C THR A 102 -17.77 -7.31 23.03
N ALA A 103 -18.75 -8.23 22.99
CA ALA A 103 -19.38 -8.65 21.74
C ALA A 103 -20.38 -7.63 21.16
N ALA A 104 -20.63 -6.50 21.83
CA ALA A 104 -21.47 -5.43 21.29
C ALA A 104 -20.90 -4.98 19.94
N LEU A 105 -21.76 -4.77 18.94
CA LEU A 105 -21.32 -4.40 17.58
C LEU A 105 -20.24 -5.35 17.01
N ASN A 106 -20.28 -6.65 17.36
CA ASN A 106 -19.26 -7.64 16.99
C ASN A 106 -17.84 -7.24 17.38
N GLY A 107 -17.67 -6.41 18.42
CA GLY A 107 -16.36 -5.99 18.90
C GLY A 107 -15.72 -4.82 18.17
N PHE A 108 -16.41 -4.22 17.19
CA PHE A 108 -15.87 -3.10 16.42
C PHE A 108 -15.85 -1.81 17.24
N GLY A 109 -14.75 -1.05 17.16
CA GLY A 109 -14.65 0.24 17.84
C GLY A 109 -15.56 1.31 17.22
N ILE A 110 -15.39 1.58 15.93
CA ILE A 110 -16.17 2.57 15.18
C ILE A 110 -16.64 1.95 13.86
N ILE A 111 -17.93 2.03 13.57
CA ILE A 111 -18.53 1.61 12.30
C ILE A 111 -18.89 2.85 11.48
N LEU A 112 -18.29 2.98 10.30
CA LEU A 112 -18.46 4.07 9.35
C LEU A 112 -19.73 3.88 8.50
N ALA A 113 -20.30 5.01 8.09
CA ALA A 113 -21.32 5.16 7.06
C ALA A 113 -20.81 6.09 5.94
N ILE A 114 -21.69 6.64 5.12
CA ILE A 114 -21.33 7.54 4.01
C ILE A 114 -20.87 8.92 4.54
N ASP A 115 -19.88 9.55 3.90
CA ASP A 115 -19.43 10.92 4.20
C ASP A 115 -18.98 11.15 5.66
N ASN A 116 -18.37 10.15 6.27
CA ASN A 116 -17.95 10.19 7.67
C ASN A 116 -16.55 10.79 7.88
N SER A 117 -16.36 11.47 9.02
CA SER A 117 -15.03 11.93 9.44
C SER A 117 -14.75 11.59 10.90
N ILE A 118 -13.56 11.05 11.15
CA ILE A 118 -13.00 10.77 12.47
C ILE A 118 -11.73 11.61 12.65
N LYS A 119 -11.63 12.32 13.77
CA LYS A 119 -10.48 13.15 14.08
C LYS A 119 -10.10 13.13 15.56
N HIS A 120 -8.80 13.04 15.86
CA HIS A 120 -8.27 13.16 17.23
C HIS A 120 -8.82 12.11 18.21
N ILE A 121 -9.05 10.89 17.74
CA ILE A 121 -9.52 9.78 18.58
C ILE A 121 -8.40 8.75 18.76
N HIS A 122 -8.33 8.13 19.93
CA HIS A 122 -7.62 6.87 20.12
C HIS A 122 -8.63 5.73 20.17
N VAL A 123 -8.57 4.80 19.21
CA VAL A 123 -9.30 3.54 19.28
C VAL A 123 -8.37 2.48 19.84
N LYS A 124 -8.74 1.85 20.96
CA LYS A 124 -7.83 1.02 21.75
C LYS A 124 -8.46 -0.32 22.10
N ASP A 125 -7.66 -1.39 22.03
CA ASP A 125 -7.95 -2.73 22.57
C ASP A 125 -9.34 -3.27 22.17
N THR A 126 -9.76 -3.03 20.92
CA THR A 126 -11.03 -3.54 20.41
C THR A 126 -10.99 -5.04 20.22
N LEU A 127 -12.12 -5.70 20.48
CA LEU A 127 -12.24 -7.14 20.32
C LEU A 127 -11.94 -7.58 18.87
N THR A 128 -12.38 -6.78 17.90
CA THR A 128 -12.10 -6.93 16.46
C THR A 128 -11.48 -5.64 15.90
N SER A 129 -11.90 -5.14 14.72
CA SER A 129 -11.38 -3.92 14.11
C SER A 129 -11.59 -2.68 14.99
N GLY A 130 -10.60 -1.79 14.95
CA GLY A 130 -10.73 -0.45 15.52
C GLY A 130 -11.74 0.39 14.75
N ILE A 131 -11.59 0.45 13.43
CA ILE A 131 -12.48 1.20 12.53
C ILE A 131 -12.90 0.28 11.39
N LEU A 132 -14.20 0.19 11.15
CA LEU A 132 -14.79 -0.62 10.08
C LEU A 132 -15.73 0.22 9.21
N GLY A 133 -15.53 0.21 7.90
CA GLY A 133 -16.54 0.55 6.91
C GLY A 133 -16.83 -0.69 6.07
N SER A 134 -18.06 -1.19 6.04
CA SER A 134 -18.37 -2.37 5.23
C SER A 134 -19.83 -2.37 4.80
N TYR A 135 -20.06 -2.48 3.50
CA TYR A 135 -21.40 -2.59 2.91
C TYR A 135 -22.23 -3.75 3.49
N LEU A 136 -21.58 -4.79 4.05
CA LEU A 136 -22.24 -5.90 4.74
C LEU A 136 -22.84 -5.51 6.10
N VAL A 137 -22.34 -4.43 6.69
CA VAL A 137 -22.81 -3.88 7.96
C VAL A 137 -23.73 -2.70 7.72
N GLN A 138 -23.29 -1.72 6.92
CA GLN A 138 -24.09 -0.61 6.41
C GLN A 138 -23.40 0.05 5.20
N PRO A 139 -24.13 0.76 4.33
CA PRO A 139 -23.53 1.49 3.21
C PRO A 139 -22.38 2.40 3.68
N VAL A 140 -21.26 2.34 2.96
CA VAL A 140 -20.07 3.16 3.19
C VAL A 140 -19.58 3.68 1.85
N GLY A 141 -18.98 4.89 1.83
CA GLY A 141 -18.53 5.57 0.62
C GLY A 141 -18.56 7.09 0.80
N GLY A 142 -18.52 7.83 -0.29
CA GLY A 142 -18.46 9.29 -0.28
C GLY A 142 -17.13 9.82 0.26
N ASP A 143 -17.16 10.97 0.92
CA ASP A 143 -15.98 11.63 1.50
C ASP A 143 -15.66 11.07 2.90
N LEU A 144 -14.74 10.11 2.98
CA LEU A 144 -14.29 9.49 4.23
C LEU A 144 -12.96 10.09 4.70
N LYS A 145 -12.88 10.50 5.97
CA LYS A 145 -11.67 11.13 6.53
C LYS A 145 -11.29 10.56 7.89
N ILE A 146 -10.09 10.02 8.03
CA ILE A 146 -9.50 9.54 9.29
C ILE A 146 -8.22 10.35 9.53
N GLN A 147 -8.25 11.27 10.48
CA GLN A 147 -7.16 12.24 10.66
C GLN A 147 -6.68 12.32 12.10
N ASN A 148 -5.36 12.29 12.31
CA ASN A 148 -4.77 12.40 13.64
C ASN A 148 -5.37 11.38 14.63
N THR A 149 -5.57 10.16 14.14
CA THR A 149 -6.20 9.07 14.88
C THR A 149 -5.14 8.03 15.25
N LEU A 150 -5.23 7.49 16.46
CA LEU A 150 -4.41 6.37 16.92
C LEU A 150 -5.30 5.12 16.97
N VAL A 151 -4.87 4.01 16.37
CA VAL A 151 -5.54 2.71 16.46
C VAL A 151 -4.54 1.68 16.96
N THR A 152 -4.74 1.13 18.16
CA THR A 152 -3.81 0.16 18.77
C THR A 152 -4.56 -0.98 19.47
N GLY A 153 -3.97 -2.18 19.51
CA GLY A 153 -4.53 -3.31 20.25
C GLY A 153 -5.78 -3.92 19.61
N ALA A 154 -6.09 -3.56 18.36
CA ALA A 154 -7.22 -4.13 17.65
C ALA A 154 -6.99 -5.63 17.39
N ASN A 155 -8.05 -6.43 17.43
CA ASN A 155 -8.01 -7.88 17.20
C ASN A 155 -7.20 -8.69 18.24
N GLN A 156 -6.89 -8.15 19.42
CA GLN A 156 -6.04 -8.84 20.42
C GLN A 156 -6.81 -9.49 21.58
N SER A 157 -8.13 -9.49 21.51
CA SER A 157 -8.95 -9.95 22.63
C SER A 157 -8.92 -11.47 22.85
N ALA A 158 -9.11 -11.88 24.10
CA ALA A 158 -9.23 -13.28 24.46
C ALA A 158 -10.43 -13.93 23.72
N GLY A 159 -10.13 -14.83 22.77
CA GLY A 159 -11.12 -15.51 21.95
C GLY A 159 -11.23 -15.02 20.51
N PHE A 160 -10.48 -13.97 20.13
CA PHE A 160 -10.30 -13.64 18.73
C PHE A 160 -9.65 -14.82 17.99
N SER A 161 -10.28 -15.25 16.90
CA SER A 161 -9.70 -16.21 15.98
C SER A 161 -9.40 -15.50 14.67
N PRO A 162 -8.13 -15.28 14.34
CA PRO A 162 -7.75 -14.65 13.08
C PRO A 162 -8.20 -15.47 11.87
N PHE A 163 -8.45 -16.77 12.04
CA PHE A 163 -8.96 -17.63 10.98
C PHE A 163 -10.46 -17.47 10.72
N ALA A 164 -11.22 -16.91 11.66
CA ALA A 164 -12.67 -16.78 11.56
C ALA A 164 -13.14 -15.33 11.36
N GLN A 165 -12.34 -14.33 11.75
CA GLN A 165 -12.79 -12.93 11.87
C GLN A 165 -11.71 -11.89 11.52
N ALA A 166 -10.70 -12.22 10.69
CA ALA A 166 -9.63 -11.28 10.37
C ALA A 166 -10.10 -10.10 9.50
N TRP A 167 -10.56 -9.05 10.17
CA TRP A 167 -10.67 -7.72 9.61
C TRP A 167 -9.43 -6.90 9.97
N ALA A 168 -9.04 -5.99 9.10
CA ALA A 168 -7.95 -5.07 9.38
C ALA A 168 -8.26 -4.17 10.59
N SER A 169 -7.23 -3.61 11.24
CA SER A 169 -7.41 -2.64 12.33
C SER A 169 -8.23 -1.43 11.87
N VAL A 170 -7.99 -0.98 10.63
CA VAL A 170 -8.83 -0.07 9.85
C VAL A 170 -9.22 -0.80 8.56
N GLY A 171 -10.46 -1.30 8.49
CA GLY A 171 -10.99 -2.03 7.35
C GLY A 171 -12.07 -1.25 6.63
N ILE A 172 -11.96 -1.07 5.31
CA ILE A 172 -12.99 -0.42 4.49
C ILE A 172 -13.28 -1.28 3.25
N VAL A 173 -14.54 -1.70 3.08
CA VAL A 173 -15.02 -2.45 1.91
C VAL A 173 -16.25 -1.74 1.35
N SER A 174 -16.13 -1.15 0.16
CA SER A 174 -17.14 -0.30 -0.44
C SER A 174 -17.63 -0.81 -1.80
N GLU A 175 -18.94 -0.69 -2.03
CA GLU A 175 -19.60 -0.81 -3.35
C GLU A 175 -20.00 0.55 -3.93
N ALA A 176 -19.79 1.63 -3.18
CA ALA A 176 -20.09 3.01 -3.59
C ALA A 176 -18.79 3.77 -3.90
N ASP A 177 -18.91 4.81 -4.73
CA ASP A 177 -17.79 5.71 -4.98
C ASP A 177 -17.25 6.29 -3.67
N MET A 178 -15.92 6.42 -3.55
CA MET A 178 -15.27 6.75 -2.29
C MET A 178 -14.08 7.69 -2.50
N ASN A 179 -13.98 8.70 -1.65
CA ASN A 179 -12.79 9.53 -1.49
C ASN A 179 -12.31 9.38 -0.04
N LEU A 180 -11.32 8.51 0.15
CA LEU A 180 -10.79 8.15 1.46
C LEU A 180 -9.47 8.88 1.73
N VAL A 181 -9.41 9.61 2.84
CA VAL A 181 -8.19 10.23 3.34
C VAL A 181 -7.85 9.67 4.72
N ILE A 182 -6.67 9.06 4.84
CA ILE A 182 -6.03 8.69 6.11
C ILE A 182 -4.77 9.54 6.27
N GLU A 183 -4.74 10.38 7.30
CA GLU A 183 -3.68 11.39 7.44
C GLU A 183 -3.18 11.52 8.88
N ASN A 184 -1.88 11.71 9.05
CA ASN A 184 -1.25 12.02 10.34
C ASN A 184 -1.65 11.01 11.44
N SER A 185 -1.87 9.75 11.07
CA SER A 185 -2.42 8.72 11.95
C SER A 185 -1.38 7.67 12.30
N GLU A 186 -1.62 6.93 13.37
CA GLU A 186 -0.78 5.81 13.78
C GLU A 186 -1.67 4.59 14.00
N ILE A 187 -1.29 3.47 13.38
CA ILE A 187 -2.06 2.22 13.38
C ILE A 187 -1.07 1.12 13.70
N GLY A 188 -1.28 0.38 14.78
CA GLY A 188 -0.29 -0.62 15.16
C GLY A 188 -0.74 -1.57 16.25
N GLU A 189 0.20 -2.37 16.74
CA GLU A 189 -0.03 -3.30 17.86
C GLU A 189 -1.28 -4.15 17.63
N ALA A 190 -1.37 -4.82 16.49
CA ALA A 190 -2.55 -5.59 16.13
C ALA A 190 -2.16 -6.96 15.59
N ASP A 191 -3.13 -7.87 15.63
CA ASP A 191 -2.93 -9.28 15.27
C ASP A 191 -3.39 -9.61 13.84
N ALA A 192 -3.88 -8.61 13.10
CA ALA A 192 -4.37 -8.74 11.72
C ALA A 192 -3.73 -7.64 10.85
N PRO A 193 -4.04 -7.53 9.54
CA PRO A 193 -3.58 -6.40 8.73
C PRO A 193 -3.91 -5.04 9.39
N SER A 194 -3.06 -4.02 9.21
CA SER A 194 -3.36 -2.70 9.81
C SER A 194 -4.42 -1.95 9.03
N VAL A 195 -4.20 -1.75 7.74
CA VAL A 195 -5.12 -1.01 6.85
C VAL A 195 -5.52 -1.92 5.71
N GLY A 196 -6.81 -2.19 5.55
CA GLY A 196 -7.34 -2.97 4.44
C GLY A 196 -8.45 -2.20 3.74
N ILE A 197 -8.26 -1.87 2.46
CA ILE A 197 -9.20 -1.11 1.64
C ILE A 197 -9.54 -1.94 0.41
N ILE A 198 -10.82 -2.20 0.18
CA ILE A 198 -11.30 -2.97 -0.96
C ILE A 198 -12.43 -2.19 -1.64
N GLN A 199 -12.21 -1.82 -2.90
CA GLN A 199 -13.25 -1.25 -3.75
C GLN A 199 -13.84 -2.36 -4.62
N LEU A 200 -15.13 -2.62 -4.46
CA LEU A 200 -15.81 -3.69 -5.18
C LEU A 200 -16.43 -3.22 -6.51
N VAL A 201 -16.94 -1.99 -6.57
CA VAL A 201 -17.64 -1.42 -7.74
C VAL A 201 -17.43 0.08 -7.76
N GLY A 202 -17.43 0.73 -8.93
CA GLY A 202 -17.35 2.19 -9.01
C GLY A 202 -15.92 2.71 -8.89
N HIS A 203 -15.76 3.93 -8.40
CA HIS A 203 -14.47 4.61 -8.33
C HIS A 203 -14.05 4.93 -6.90
N ALA A 204 -12.78 4.70 -6.57
CA ALA A 204 -12.20 5.15 -5.31
C ALA A 204 -10.94 5.99 -5.51
N GLU A 205 -10.86 7.11 -4.80
CA GLU A 205 -9.61 7.84 -4.53
C GLU A 205 -9.17 7.51 -3.10
N VAL A 206 -7.97 6.96 -2.93
CA VAL A 206 -7.42 6.56 -1.64
C VAL A 206 -6.13 7.32 -1.38
N GLN A 207 -6.11 8.14 -0.34
CA GLN A 207 -4.94 8.93 0.06
C GLN A 207 -4.50 8.54 1.47
N ILE A 208 -3.29 8.01 1.61
CA ILE A 208 -2.69 7.68 2.91
C ILE A 208 -1.39 8.47 3.03
N SER A 209 -1.35 9.45 3.94
CA SER A 209 -0.17 10.27 4.11
C SER A 209 0.23 10.55 5.55
N HIS A 210 1.54 10.74 5.77
CA HIS A 210 2.12 11.04 7.08
C HIS A 210 1.65 10.04 8.16
N THR A 211 1.44 8.79 7.76
CA THR A 211 0.85 7.76 8.61
C THR A 211 1.92 6.75 8.99
N LYS A 212 1.85 6.27 10.24
CA LYS A 212 2.74 5.23 10.76
C LYS A 212 1.97 3.94 10.98
N VAL A 213 2.47 2.85 10.41
CA VAL A 213 1.95 1.50 10.60
C VAL A 213 3.03 0.64 11.26
N ARG A 214 2.72 -0.05 12.36
CA ARG A 214 3.74 -0.85 13.06
C ARG A 214 3.25 -2.07 13.82
N ASP A 215 4.17 -2.98 14.09
CA ASP A 215 4.05 -4.05 15.09
C ASP A 215 2.79 -4.91 14.86
N GLN A 216 2.70 -5.50 13.66
CA GLN A 216 1.54 -6.30 13.23
C GLN A 216 1.83 -7.79 13.21
N GLY A 217 0.82 -8.58 13.55
CA GLY A 217 0.81 -10.03 13.29
C GLY A 217 1.34 -10.90 14.41
N HIS A 218 1.26 -10.49 15.69
CA HIS A 218 1.80 -11.22 16.86
C HIS A 218 1.10 -12.57 17.20
N LEU A 219 0.39 -13.18 16.26
CA LEU A 219 -0.44 -14.35 16.51
C LEU A 219 0.38 -15.63 16.77
N PRO A 220 0.18 -16.29 17.92
CA PRO A 220 0.69 -17.63 18.12
C PRO A 220 -0.16 -18.63 17.30
N GLY A 221 0.42 -19.23 16.25
CA GLY A 221 -0.05 -20.53 15.76
C GLY A 221 -0.70 -20.64 14.38
N GLY A 222 -0.41 -19.79 13.39
CA GLY A 222 -0.66 -20.17 11.99
C GLY A 222 -0.91 -19.04 11.00
N SER A 223 -1.05 -19.45 9.73
CA SER A 223 -0.95 -18.65 8.51
C SER A 223 -2.03 -17.59 8.34
N ASN A 224 -1.65 -16.33 8.26
CA ASN A 224 -2.49 -15.30 7.64
C ASN A 224 -1.63 -14.23 6.96
N VAL A 225 -2.21 -13.69 5.88
CA VAL A 225 -1.77 -12.45 5.23
C VAL A 225 -1.96 -11.34 6.26
N SER A 226 -0.88 -10.69 6.63
CA SER A 226 -0.85 -9.59 7.60
C SER A 226 -0.03 -8.46 7.02
N SER A 227 -0.48 -7.92 5.90
CA SER A 227 0.13 -6.74 5.31
C SER A 227 0.00 -5.52 6.23
N GLY A 228 0.93 -4.58 6.09
CA GLY A 228 0.80 -3.27 6.74
C GLY A 228 -0.38 -2.50 6.14
N ILE A 229 -0.32 -2.25 4.83
CA ILE A 229 -1.37 -1.56 4.09
C ILE A 229 -1.74 -2.38 2.87
N THR A 230 -3.04 -2.65 2.69
CA THR A 230 -3.59 -3.28 1.49
C THR A 230 -4.64 -2.41 0.84
N VAL A 231 -4.51 -2.21 -0.46
CA VAL A 231 -5.55 -1.61 -1.31
C VAL A 231 -5.84 -2.55 -2.48
N ILE A 232 -7.11 -2.91 -2.64
CA ILE A 232 -7.58 -3.83 -3.69
C ILE A 232 -8.63 -3.13 -4.55
N ALA A 233 -8.41 -3.12 -5.86
CA ALA A 233 -9.44 -2.87 -6.87
C ALA A 233 -10.03 -4.22 -7.32
N ALA A 234 -11.28 -4.50 -7.00
CA ALA A 234 -11.96 -5.76 -7.36
C ALA A 234 -13.04 -5.54 -8.43
N ASN A 235 -13.52 -6.64 -9.01
CA ASN A 235 -14.53 -6.68 -10.08
C ASN A 235 -14.23 -5.69 -11.21
N ASN A 236 -15.05 -4.66 -11.43
CA ASN A 236 -14.86 -3.66 -12.48
C ASN A 236 -14.57 -2.26 -11.91
N SER A 237 -14.05 -2.17 -10.69
CA SER A 237 -13.76 -0.91 -10.02
C SER A 237 -12.53 -0.17 -10.59
N SER A 238 -12.49 1.14 -10.42
CA SER A 238 -11.33 1.98 -10.71
C SER A 238 -10.79 2.59 -9.44
N VAL A 239 -9.51 2.40 -9.12
CA VAL A 239 -8.93 2.91 -7.86
C VAL A 239 -7.68 3.74 -8.13
N ASP A 240 -7.67 4.98 -7.66
CA ASP A 240 -6.49 5.83 -7.65
C ASP A 240 -5.93 5.87 -6.22
N VAL A 241 -4.64 5.56 -6.07
CA VAL A 241 -3.97 5.45 -4.77
C VAL A 241 -2.80 6.43 -4.70
N LEU A 242 -2.78 7.22 -3.63
CA LEU A 242 -1.66 8.06 -3.22
C LEU A 242 -1.16 7.62 -1.85
N ILE A 243 0.07 7.11 -1.79
CA ILE A 243 0.82 6.85 -0.56
C ILE A 243 1.94 7.88 -0.46
N ASN A 244 1.91 8.74 0.56
CA ASN A 244 2.87 9.84 0.67
C ASN A 244 3.45 9.99 2.08
N ASN A 245 4.78 9.93 2.22
CA ASN A 245 5.47 10.07 3.51
C ASN A 245 4.90 9.15 4.61
N THR A 246 4.54 7.93 4.22
CA THR A 246 3.97 6.90 5.10
C THR A 246 5.07 5.91 5.46
N SER A 247 5.05 5.42 6.70
CA SER A 247 6.00 4.43 7.19
C SER A 247 5.30 3.17 7.66
N VAL A 248 5.86 2.02 7.33
CA VAL A 248 5.41 0.70 7.76
C VAL A 248 6.62 -0.03 8.35
N SER A 249 6.47 -0.64 9.53
CA SER A 249 7.57 -1.36 10.16
C SER A 249 7.13 -2.56 10.98
N ASN A 250 7.99 -3.55 11.14
CA ASN A 250 7.75 -4.69 12.04
C ASN A 250 6.41 -5.38 11.74
N ILE A 251 6.26 -5.83 10.49
CA ILE A 251 5.05 -6.49 10.01
C ILE A 251 5.33 -7.98 9.85
N GLY A 252 4.41 -8.80 10.33
CA GLY A 252 4.48 -10.24 10.16
C GLY A 252 5.02 -10.99 11.37
N HIS A 253 5.04 -12.32 11.25
CA HIS A 253 5.50 -13.24 12.28
C HIS A 253 6.27 -14.42 11.67
N ASP A 254 7.21 -14.95 12.43
CA ASP A 254 8.23 -15.93 12.03
C ASP A 254 7.67 -17.26 11.52
N THR A 255 6.40 -17.58 11.80
CA THR A 255 5.85 -18.91 11.53
C THR A 255 5.26 -19.09 10.13
N LEU A 256 4.46 -18.14 9.63
CA LEU A 256 3.74 -18.15 8.33
C LEU A 256 2.98 -16.83 8.18
N SER A 257 3.53 -15.85 7.46
CA SER A 257 2.75 -14.65 7.13
C SER A 257 3.17 -14.09 5.78
N ASN A 258 2.17 -13.78 4.93
CA ASN A 258 2.38 -12.82 3.87
C ASN A 258 2.40 -11.42 4.51
N SER A 259 3.58 -10.83 4.60
CA SER A 259 3.90 -9.66 5.43
C SER A 259 4.42 -8.51 4.59
N ASP A 260 3.70 -8.22 3.50
CA ASP A 260 3.99 -7.08 2.66
C ASP A 260 3.80 -5.78 3.43
N GLY A 261 4.78 -4.88 3.33
CA GLY A 261 4.63 -3.54 3.87
C GLY A 261 3.44 -2.81 3.24
N LEU A 262 3.38 -2.87 1.92
CA LEU A 262 2.35 -2.26 1.09
C LEU A 262 1.96 -3.22 -0.04
N LEU A 263 0.69 -3.62 -0.07
CA LEU A 263 0.12 -4.53 -1.06
C LEU A 263 -0.95 -3.82 -1.89
N LEU A 264 -0.70 -3.66 -3.19
CA LEU A 264 -1.53 -2.86 -4.11
C LEU A 264 -1.96 -3.70 -5.30
N LEU A 265 -3.18 -4.23 -5.27
CA LEU A 265 -3.62 -5.23 -6.23
C LEU A 265 -4.86 -4.79 -7.02
N ASN A 266 -4.79 -4.94 -8.35
CA ASN A 266 -5.96 -4.97 -9.20
C ASN A 266 -6.38 -6.44 -9.40
N GLN A 267 -7.38 -6.89 -8.64
CA GLN A 267 -7.96 -8.24 -8.76
C GLN A 267 -9.14 -8.27 -9.75
N GLY A 268 -9.48 -7.12 -10.33
CA GLY A 268 -10.59 -6.96 -11.24
C GLY A 268 -10.19 -6.83 -12.71
N SER A 269 -11.19 -6.54 -13.54
CA SER A 269 -11.07 -6.08 -14.92
C SER A 269 -11.07 -4.55 -15.05
N GLY A 270 -10.98 -3.83 -13.93
CA GLY A 270 -11.00 -2.37 -13.89
C GLY A 270 -9.59 -1.76 -13.99
N ALA A 271 -9.43 -0.56 -13.45
CA ALA A 271 -8.16 0.17 -13.51
C ALA A 271 -7.62 0.49 -12.11
N MET A 272 -6.30 0.45 -11.94
CA MET A 272 -5.65 0.94 -10.74
C MET A 272 -4.50 1.88 -11.11
N THR A 273 -4.51 3.10 -10.56
CA THR A 273 -3.40 4.06 -10.68
C THR A 273 -2.76 4.25 -9.32
N VAL A 274 -1.45 4.22 -9.24
CA VAL A 274 -0.71 4.28 -7.98
C VAL A 274 0.41 5.31 -8.06
N LEU A 275 0.51 6.16 -7.03
CA LEU A 275 1.71 6.92 -6.71
C LEU A 275 2.14 6.62 -5.27
N VAL A 276 3.36 6.10 -5.13
CA VAL A 276 4.05 5.93 -3.84
C VAL A 276 5.26 6.87 -3.82
N ASP A 277 5.24 7.84 -2.91
CA ASP A 277 6.30 8.84 -2.76
C ASP A 277 6.73 8.96 -1.28
N GLY A 278 8.04 8.91 -1.03
CA GLY A 278 8.58 9.07 0.33
C GLY A 278 8.18 7.94 1.29
N TYR A 279 7.84 6.76 0.77
CA TYR A 279 7.46 5.61 1.59
C TYR A 279 8.67 5.02 2.33
N ARG A 280 8.45 4.55 3.55
CA ARG A 280 9.49 3.92 4.37
C ARG A 280 9.03 2.57 4.87
N TYR A 281 9.82 1.54 4.57
CA TYR A 281 9.62 0.20 5.09
C TYR A 281 10.86 -0.30 5.83
N SER A 282 10.68 -0.96 6.97
CA SER A 282 11.76 -1.62 7.69
C SER A 282 11.25 -2.76 8.56
N ASN A 283 11.90 -3.92 8.48
CA ASN A 283 11.57 -5.11 9.29
C ASN A 283 12.83 -5.72 9.95
N PRO A 284 13.50 -4.97 10.84
CA PRO A 284 14.78 -5.37 11.44
C PRO A 284 14.66 -6.57 12.38
N ASP A 285 13.46 -6.82 12.91
CA ASP A 285 13.17 -7.91 13.85
C ASP A 285 12.90 -9.25 13.11
N ASP A 286 13.20 -9.31 11.81
CA ASP A 286 13.00 -10.47 10.95
C ASP A 286 11.53 -10.94 10.86
N GLY A 287 10.59 -10.01 11.07
CA GLY A 287 9.18 -10.27 10.81
C GLY A 287 8.94 -10.74 9.38
N GLY A 288 7.96 -11.64 9.22
CA GLY A 288 7.65 -12.25 7.93
C GLY A 288 8.41 -13.55 7.65
N LYS A 289 8.17 -14.13 6.48
CA LYS A 289 8.72 -15.44 6.11
C LYS A 289 9.20 -15.47 4.65
N ILE A 290 10.03 -16.47 4.37
CA ILE A 290 10.49 -16.88 3.03
C ILE A 290 9.33 -16.86 2.04
N GLY A 291 9.53 -16.09 0.96
CA GLY A 291 8.70 -16.04 -0.23
C GLY A 291 7.48 -15.13 -0.17
N THR A 292 7.22 -14.41 0.94
CA THR A 292 5.96 -13.66 1.11
C THR A 292 6.13 -12.37 1.93
N SER A 293 7.29 -11.72 1.96
CA SER A 293 7.39 -10.44 2.67
C SER A 293 8.19 -9.45 1.85
N THR A 294 7.45 -8.57 1.19
CA THR A 294 7.99 -7.49 0.39
C THR A 294 7.90 -6.15 1.11
N GLY A 295 8.73 -5.19 0.72
CA GLY A 295 8.50 -3.80 1.11
C GLY A 295 7.24 -3.25 0.42
N ILE A 296 7.18 -3.41 -0.90
CA ILE A 296 6.03 -3.06 -1.74
C ILE A 296 5.77 -4.22 -2.70
N GLU A 297 4.54 -4.71 -2.76
CA GLU A 297 4.04 -5.62 -3.79
C GLU A 297 2.89 -4.96 -4.55
N MET A 298 2.95 -4.99 -5.88
CA MET A 298 1.95 -4.34 -6.72
C MET A 298 1.69 -5.03 -8.05
N GLY A 299 0.47 -4.89 -8.56
CA GLY A 299 0.07 -5.37 -9.89
C GLY A 299 -1.22 -6.19 -9.86
N PHE A 300 -1.22 -7.38 -10.47
CA PHE A 300 -2.39 -8.26 -10.58
C PHE A 300 -2.12 -9.59 -9.86
N PHE A 301 -2.96 -9.95 -8.91
CA PHE A 301 -2.89 -11.25 -8.23
C PHE A 301 -4.28 -11.87 -8.13
N ASP A 302 -4.46 -13.10 -8.61
CA ASP A 302 -5.77 -13.76 -8.69
C ASP A 302 -6.82 -12.91 -9.43
N SER A 303 -6.41 -12.13 -10.44
CA SER A 303 -7.30 -11.21 -11.15
C SER A 303 -8.26 -11.94 -12.10
N THR A 304 -9.49 -11.44 -12.24
CA THR A 304 -10.41 -11.92 -13.30
C THR A 304 -9.92 -11.58 -14.71
N GLY A 305 -9.03 -10.60 -14.84
CA GLY A 305 -8.40 -10.21 -16.09
C GLY A 305 -9.06 -9.07 -16.86
N GLY A 306 -8.34 -8.54 -17.83
CA GLY A 306 -8.82 -7.48 -18.72
C GLY A 306 -8.68 -6.07 -18.15
N GLY A 307 -7.91 -5.90 -17.07
CA GLY A 307 -7.72 -4.64 -16.38
C GLY A 307 -6.41 -3.92 -16.74
N SER A 308 -6.23 -2.74 -16.16
CA SER A 308 -4.97 -2.00 -16.23
C SER A 308 -4.43 -1.65 -14.85
N PHE A 309 -3.12 -1.70 -14.69
CA PHE A 309 -2.40 -1.21 -13.51
C PHE A 309 -1.31 -0.25 -13.96
N SER A 310 -1.31 0.96 -13.42
CA SER A 310 -0.27 1.96 -13.66
C SER A 310 0.30 2.42 -12.32
N GLY A 311 1.62 2.32 -12.11
CA GLY A 311 2.25 2.66 -10.84
C GLY A 311 3.50 3.49 -10.98
N ILE A 312 3.75 4.39 -10.03
CA ILE A 312 5.02 5.08 -9.84
C ILE A 312 5.46 4.89 -8.38
N VAL A 313 6.68 4.41 -8.17
CA VAL A 313 7.32 4.33 -6.85
C VAL A 313 8.59 5.18 -6.86
N THR A 314 8.63 6.18 -5.99
CA THR A 314 9.75 7.12 -5.94
C THR A 314 10.11 7.60 -4.53
N ASN A 315 11.36 8.07 -4.37
CA ASN A 315 11.92 8.61 -3.14
C ASN A 315 11.73 7.70 -1.90
N SER A 316 11.58 6.39 -2.11
CA SER A 316 11.23 5.46 -1.05
C SER A 316 12.48 4.79 -0.48
N ILE A 317 12.42 4.45 0.82
CA ILE A 317 13.48 3.74 1.52
C ILE A 317 12.90 2.42 2.03
N ILE A 318 13.41 1.32 1.51
CA ILE A 318 12.93 -0.02 1.81
C ILE A 318 14.10 -0.82 2.35
N GLU A 319 13.98 -1.23 3.61
CA GLU A 319 15.03 -1.94 4.31
C GLU A 319 14.49 -3.26 4.87
N ASP A 320 15.33 -4.28 4.86
CA ASP A 320 15.11 -5.51 5.64
C ASP A 320 13.89 -6.34 5.21
N ALA A 321 13.37 -6.17 3.99
CA ALA A 321 12.32 -7.04 3.46
C ALA A 321 12.85 -8.47 3.28
N TRP A 322 12.08 -9.47 3.68
CA TRP A 322 12.57 -10.85 3.63
C TRP A 322 12.69 -11.38 2.19
N HIS A 323 11.78 -10.98 1.30
CA HIS A 323 11.74 -11.37 -0.11
C HIS A 323 12.27 -10.22 -0.99
N ALA A 324 11.40 -9.40 -1.57
CA ALA A 324 11.80 -8.29 -2.43
C ALA A 324 11.65 -6.93 -1.73
N GLY A 325 12.53 -5.98 -2.04
CA GLY A 325 12.27 -4.58 -1.70
C GLY A 325 11.00 -4.10 -2.41
N ILE A 326 10.98 -4.24 -3.73
CA ILE A 326 9.80 -3.96 -4.56
C ILE A 326 9.52 -5.15 -5.47
N GLN A 327 8.28 -5.65 -5.45
CA GLN A 327 7.78 -6.68 -6.34
C GLN A 327 6.66 -6.11 -7.22
N VAL A 328 6.80 -6.32 -8.52
CA VAL A 328 5.78 -6.02 -9.53
C VAL A 328 5.35 -7.33 -10.17
N LEU A 329 4.06 -7.62 -10.16
CA LEU A 329 3.57 -8.91 -10.64
C LEU A 329 2.28 -8.89 -11.45
N ASP A 330 2.13 -9.90 -12.30
CA ASP A 330 0.85 -10.37 -12.81
C ASP A 330 0.82 -11.89 -12.63
N GLN A 331 0.17 -12.37 -11.58
CA GLN A 331 0.21 -13.78 -11.18
C GLN A 331 -1.20 -14.35 -10.97
N PHE A 332 -1.41 -15.57 -11.45
CA PHE A 332 -2.68 -16.31 -11.30
C PHE A 332 -3.91 -15.57 -11.87
N SER A 333 -3.68 -14.63 -12.77
CA SER A 333 -4.72 -13.80 -13.35
C SER A 333 -5.31 -14.42 -14.62
N GLY A 334 -6.56 -14.06 -14.93
CA GLY A 334 -7.20 -14.29 -16.22
C GLY A 334 -6.98 -13.14 -17.20
N GLY A 335 -7.56 -13.27 -18.40
CA GLY A 335 -7.68 -12.18 -19.38
C GLY A 335 -6.36 -11.60 -19.90
N SER A 336 -6.46 -10.41 -20.51
CA SER A 336 -5.34 -9.65 -21.07
C SER A 336 -5.16 -8.37 -20.26
N ASN A 337 -4.16 -8.37 -19.39
CA ASN A 337 -3.86 -7.27 -18.49
C ASN A 337 -2.82 -6.33 -19.08
N THR A 338 -2.85 -5.06 -18.68
CA THR A 338 -1.79 -4.11 -18.99
C THR A 338 -1.17 -3.60 -17.69
N LEU A 339 0.13 -3.84 -17.52
CA LEU A 339 0.91 -3.45 -16.36
C LEU A 339 1.99 -2.44 -16.77
N THR A 340 1.91 -1.21 -16.26
CA THR A 340 2.87 -0.13 -16.53
C THR A 340 3.41 0.41 -15.22
N VAL A 341 4.69 0.20 -14.92
CA VAL A 341 5.26 0.62 -13.63
C VAL A 341 6.60 1.34 -13.81
N GLU A 342 6.75 2.48 -13.13
CA GLU A 342 7.98 3.25 -13.00
C GLU A 342 8.52 3.14 -11.57
N ILE A 343 9.79 2.77 -11.43
CA ILE A 343 10.49 2.63 -10.16
C ILE A 343 11.75 3.49 -10.24
N ARG A 344 11.77 4.63 -9.54
CA ARG A 344 12.94 5.52 -9.57
C ARG A 344 13.28 6.25 -8.29
N ASP A 345 14.54 6.64 -8.14
CA ASP A 345 15.02 7.41 -6.98
C ASP A 345 14.78 6.68 -5.64
N ASN A 346 14.77 5.34 -5.63
CA ASN A 346 14.56 4.56 -4.41
C ASN A 346 15.87 4.05 -3.82
N LYS A 347 15.89 3.85 -2.51
CA LYS A 347 16.96 3.16 -1.81
C LYS A 347 16.43 1.86 -1.23
N ILE A 348 16.96 0.75 -1.71
CA ILE A 348 16.58 -0.60 -1.31
C ILE A 348 17.80 -1.24 -0.67
N LYS A 349 17.65 -1.70 0.57
CA LYS A 349 18.76 -2.25 1.32
C LYS A 349 18.35 -3.52 2.05
N ASN A 350 19.27 -4.46 2.21
CA ASN A 350 19.05 -5.58 3.12
C ASN A 350 17.85 -6.48 2.74
N CYS A 351 17.49 -6.51 1.45
CA CYS A 351 16.42 -7.33 0.93
C CYS A 351 16.99 -8.56 0.20
N ALA A 352 16.26 -9.69 0.16
CA ALA A 352 16.70 -10.86 -0.61
C ALA A 352 16.66 -10.61 -2.12
N GLN A 353 15.77 -9.75 -2.60
CA GLN A 353 15.81 -9.19 -3.94
C GLN A 353 15.66 -7.68 -3.83
N GLY A 354 16.42 -6.91 -4.59
CA GLY A 354 16.21 -5.47 -4.65
C GLY A 354 14.86 -5.16 -5.30
N ILE A 355 14.77 -5.43 -6.60
CA ILE A 355 13.56 -5.28 -7.40
C ILE A 355 13.25 -6.60 -8.10
N GLN A 356 11.99 -7.02 -8.05
CA GLN A 356 11.50 -8.22 -8.70
C GLN A 356 10.34 -7.88 -9.64
N GLY A 357 10.46 -8.25 -10.92
CA GLY A 357 9.35 -8.27 -11.86
C GLY A 357 8.97 -9.71 -12.17
N PHE A 358 7.73 -10.12 -11.92
CA PHE A 358 7.29 -11.50 -12.12
C PHE A 358 5.95 -11.60 -12.86
N MET A 359 5.95 -12.23 -14.03
CA MET A 359 4.74 -12.45 -14.83
C MET A 359 4.46 -13.96 -14.91
N ASP A 360 3.26 -14.37 -14.50
CA ASP A 360 2.76 -15.75 -14.59
C ASP A 360 1.36 -15.80 -15.22
N ALA A 361 1.30 -16.46 -16.39
CA ALA A 361 0.11 -17.11 -16.94
C ALA A 361 -1.10 -16.28 -17.43
N THR A 362 -0.95 -15.03 -17.89
CA THR A 362 -2.04 -14.32 -18.59
C THR A 362 -1.85 -14.26 -20.12
N PRO A 363 -2.79 -14.82 -20.92
CA PRO A 363 -2.73 -14.70 -22.38
C PRO A 363 -2.95 -13.27 -22.88
N ASN A 364 -2.04 -12.82 -23.74
CA ASN A 364 -1.99 -11.52 -24.40
C ASN A 364 -1.88 -10.33 -23.44
N SER A 365 -1.30 -10.51 -22.27
CA SER A 365 -0.98 -9.39 -21.38
C SER A 365 0.26 -8.63 -21.84
N SER A 366 0.33 -7.36 -21.43
CA SER A 366 1.45 -6.48 -21.70
C SER A 366 2.06 -5.94 -20.41
N MET A 367 3.39 -5.91 -20.35
CA MET A 367 4.16 -5.36 -19.25
C MET A 367 5.15 -4.31 -19.75
N PHE A 368 5.18 -3.18 -19.07
CA PHE A 368 6.10 -2.07 -19.31
C PHE A 368 6.72 -1.66 -17.96
N LEU A 369 8.01 -1.96 -17.78
CA LEU A 369 8.76 -1.62 -16.57
C LEU A 369 9.84 -0.61 -16.88
N ASN A 370 9.85 0.50 -16.14
CA ASN A 370 10.89 1.50 -16.19
C ASN A 370 11.59 1.59 -14.83
N ILE A 371 12.88 1.25 -14.77
CA ILE A 371 13.65 1.17 -13.51
C ILE A 371 14.87 2.08 -13.62
N THR A 372 14.85 3.25 -12.98
CA THR A 372 15.96 4.22 -13.09
C THR A 372 16.41 4.79 -11.76
N ASP A 373 17.67 5.22 -11.66
CA ASP A 373 18.14 6.04 -10.54
C ASP A 373 17.96 5.39 -9.15
N ASN A 374 17.87 4.06 -9.08
CA ASN A 374 17.72 3.35 -7.81
C ASN A 374 19.09 2.97 -7.21
N VAL A 375 19.17 2.91 -5.88
CA VAL A 375 20.30 2.38 -5.13
C VAL A 375 19.89 1.09 -4.44
N ILE A 376 20.47 -0.02 -4.86
CA ILE A 376 20.19 -1.38 -4.38
C ILE A 376 21.46 -1.92 -3.72
N ASP A 377 21.39 -2.15 -2.41
CA ASP A 377 22.45 -2.75 -1.59
C ASP A 377 21.89 -3.99 -0.89
N SER A 378 21.96 -5.14 -1.58
CA SER A 378 21.43 -6.42 -1.12
C SER A 378 22.56 -7.21 -0.45
N PRO A 379 22.79 -7.10 0.87
CA PRO A 379 23.94 -7.65 1.58
C PRO A 379 23.96 -9.18 1.58
N THR A 380 25.12 -9.70 1.98
CA THR A 380 25.58 -11.04 1.67
C THR A 380 25.35 -12.17 2.68
N ASP A 381 24.64 -11.93 3.77
CA ASP A 381 24.36 -13.00 4.73
C ASP A 381 23.28 -12.57 5.74
N ARG A 382 22.06 -13.07 5.62
CA ARG A 382 21.05 -13.04 6.70
C ARG A 382 20.73 -14.42 7.26
N GLY A 383 21.65 -15.37 7.14
CA GLY A 383 21.55 -16.71 7.73
C GLY A 383 20.80 -17.74 6.88
N GLU A 384 20.86 -19.00 7.35
CA GLU A 384 20.33 -20.17 6.67
C GLU A 384 18.81 -20.05 6.41
N GLY A 385 18.41 -20.11 5.14
CA GLY A 385 17.01 -20.27 4.72
C GLY A 385 16.41 -19.10 3.94
N ARG A 386 17.06 -17.93 3.84
CA ARG A 386 16.58 -16.87 2.92
C ARG A 386 16.81 -17.28 1.46
N GLU A 387 15.95 -16.79 0.57
CA GLU A 387 16.28 -16.77 -0.85
C GLU A 387 17.56 -15.96 -1.04
N LEU A 388 18.46 -16.43 -1.89
CA LEU A 388 19.76 -15.81 -2.04
C LEU A 388 19.61 -14.39 -2.63
N GLY A 389 20.34 -13.45 -2.04
CA GLY A 389 20.34 -12.01 -2.36
C GLY A 389 20.57 -11.70 -3.85
N GLY A 390 19.61 -11.13 -4.57
CA GLY A 390 19.78 -10.60 -5.94
C GLY A 390 19.59 -9.09 -6.02
N GLY A 391 20.12 -8.49 -7.08
CA GLY A 391 19.95 -7.07 -7.39
C GLY A 391 18.57 -6.81 -8.00
N ILE A 392 18.46 -7.02 -9.31
CA ILE A 392 17.21 -6.93 -10.06
C ILE A 392 16.93 -8.27 -10.75
N TYR A 393 15.73 -8.80 -10.56
CA TYR A 393 15.27 -10.04 -11.18
C TYR A 393 14.00 -9.80 -12.01
N ILE A 394 14.02 -10.21 -13.28
CA ILE A 394 12.86 -10.20 -14.18
C ILE A 394 12.57 -11.63 -14.64
N GLY A 395 11.49 -12.21 -14.11
CA GLY A 395 11.01 -13.54 -14.44
C GLY A 395 9.73 -13.51 -15.26
N LEU A 396 9.76 -14.15 -16.42
CA LEU A 396 8.60 -14.35 -17.29
C LEU A 396 8.30 -15.86 -17.35
N SER A 397 7.23 -16.30 -16.69
CA SER A 397 6.88 -17.71 -16.53
C SER A 397 5.52 -18.01 -17.15
N ARG A 398 5.41 -19.15 -17.87
CA ARG A 398 4.14 -19.76 -18.34
C ARG A 398 3.15 -18.81 -19.03
N ALA A 399 3.62 -17.66 -19.52
CA ALA A 399 2.79 -16.61 -20.09
C ALA A 399 2.83 -16.67 -21.62
N VAL A 400 1.72 -16.35 -22.25
CA VAL A 400 1.68 -15.97 -23.68
C VAL A 400 1.52 -14.46 -23.70
N LEU A 401 2.62 -13.72 -23.59
CA LEU A 401 2.55 -12.26 -23.51
C LEU A 401 2.33 -11.66 -24.90
N ASP A 402 1.66 -10.52 -24.97
CA ASP A 402 1.71 -9.71 -26.18
C ASP A 402 3.05 -8.97 -26.21
N VAL A 403 3.29 -8.13 -25.20
CA VAL A 403 4.49 -7.29 -25.11
C VAL A 403 5.11 -7.36 -23.71
N ALA A 404 6.43 -7.53 -23.63
CA ALA A 404 7.20 -7.30 -22.41
C ALA A 404 8.35 -6.34 -22.71
N GLU A 405 8.29 -5.14 -22.15
CA GLU A 405 9.33 -4.11 -22.27
C GLU A 405 9.86 -3.77 -20.89
N VAL A 406 11.18 -3.90 -20.72
CA VAL A 406 11.87 -3.52 -19.49
C VAL A 406 13.01 -2.59 -19.84
N PHE A 407 12.91 -1.35 -19.40
CA PHE A 407 13.92 -0.30 -19.53
C PHE A 407 14.64 -0.11 -18.19
N MET A 408 15.97 -0.10 -18.21
CA MET A 408 16.79 0.17 -17.03
C MET A 408 17.90 1.18 -17.33
N GLU A 409 18.07 2.20 -16.49
CA GLU A 409 19.10 3.23 -16.68
C GLU A 409 19.59 3.81 -15.33
N ASN A 410 20.89 4.10 -15.22
CA ASN A 410 21.49 4.81 -14.08
C ASN A 410 21.21 4.21 -12.68
N ASN A 411 21.05 2.89 -12.56
CA ASN A 411 20.92 2.23 -11.26
C ASN A 411 22.28 1.89 -10.65
N LEU A 412 22.39 1.94 -9.32
CA LEU A 412 23.52 1.41 -8.55
C LEU A 412 23.09 0.11 -7.87
N ILE A 413 23.73 -0.99 -8.22
CA ILE A 413 23.50 -2.33 -7.67
C ILE A 413 24.80 -2.81 -7.05
N VAL A 414 24.80 -3.02 -5.74
CA VAL A 414 25.99 -3.43 -5.00
C VAL A 414 25.73 -4.63 -4.10
N ASN A 415 26.77 -5.44 -3.95
CA ASN A 415 26.87 -6.52 -2.96
C ASN A 415 25.85 -7.67 -3.13
N SER A 416 25.18 -7.81 -4.28
CA SER A 416 24.23 -8.90 -4.52
C SER A 416 24.89 -10.28 -4.30
N GLU A 417 24.32 -11.12 -3.43
CA GLU A 417 24.83 -12.48 -3.15
C GLU A 417 24.91 -13.39 -4.38
N THR A 418 23.97 -13.21 -5.30
CA THR A 418 23.83 -14.04 -6.49
C THR A 418 24.15 -13.23 -7.73
N THR A 419 23.12 -12.69 -8.35
CA THR A 419 23.18 -12.05 -9.64
C THR A 419 22.88 -10.56 -9.46
N GLY A 420 23.70 -9.70 -10.06
CA GLY A 420 23.40 -8.27 -10.13
C GLY A 420 22.13 -8.01 -10.94
N LEU A 421 22.09 -8.51 -12.17
CA LEU A 421 20.94 -8.46 -13.09
C LEU A 421 20.53 -9.85 -13.59
N GLU A 422 19.32 -10.30 -13.30
CA GLU A 422 18.84 -11.61 -13.74
C GLU A 422 17.57 -11.51 -14.58
N PHE A 423 17.57 -12.21 -15.72
CA PHE A 423 16.48 -12.25 -16.66
C PHE A 423 16.18 -13.69 -17.05
N SER A 424 14.94 -14.14 -16.84
CA SER A 424 14.59 -15.55 -17.03
C SER A 424 13.25 -15.72 -17.75
N LEU A 425 13.24 -16.56 -18.79
CA LEU A 425 12.05 -16.94 -19.56
C LEU A 425 11.73 -18.43 -19.35
N PHE A 426 10.78 -18.72 -18.46
CA PHE A 426 10.39 -20.08 -18.09
C PHE A 426 9.13 -20.55 -18.82
N ASN A 427 9.30 -21.25 -19.94
CA ASN A 427 8.19 -21.76 -20.76
C ASN A 427 7.16 -20.67 -21.15
N ALA A 428 7.61 -19.43 -21.27
CA ALA A 428 6.80 -18.33 -21.75
C ALA A 428 7.12 -18.05 -23.23
N THR A 429 6.12 -17.55 -23.94
CA THR A 429 6.24 -17.05 -25.32
C THR A 429 5.69 -15.64 -25.35
N ALA A 430 6.27 -14.76 -26.14
CA ALA A 430 5.70 -13.43 -26.33
C ALA A 430 5.79 -13.01 -27.79
N ASN A 431 4.89 -12.13 -28.23
CA ASN A 431 5.00 -11.52 -29.56
C ASN A 431 6.20 -10.57 -29.63
N SER A 432 6.49 -9.88 -28.52
CA SER A 432 7.66 -9.00 -28.38
C SER A 432 8.22 -9.05 -26.96
N ILE A 433 9.53 -9.25 -26.82
CA ILE A 433 10.27 -9.10 -25.56
C ILE A 433 11.45 -8.17 -25.85
N LEU A 434 11.51 -7.04 -25.15
CA LEU A 434 12.62 -6.09 -25.19
C LEU A 434 13.12 -5.85 -23.78
N LEU A 435 14.31 -6.37 -23.48
CA LEU A 435 15.03 -6.15 -22.23
C LEU A 435 16.22 -5.25 -22.52
N ASP A 436 16.10 -3.99 -22.14
CA ASP A 436 17.07 -2.93 -22.43
C ASP A 436 17.60 -2.30 -21.14
N SER A 437 18.74 -2.83 -20.69
CA SER A 437 19.56 -2.25 -19.64
C SER A 437 20.73 -1.42 -20.20
N GLY A 438 20.73 -1.14 -21.52
CA GLY A 438 21.64 -0.17 -22.14
C GLY A 438 21.96 -0.41 -23.63
N LEU A 439 21.91 0.70 -24.37
CA LEU A 439 22.04 0.87 -25.82
C LEU A 439 21.19 -0.07 -26.67
N GLY A 440 20.05 -0.53 -26.14
CA GLY A 440 19.10 -1.39 -26.82
C GLY A 440 17.99 -0.65 -27.57
N GLY A 441 16.94 -1.41 -27.90
CA GLY A 441 15.82 -0.94 -28.73
C GLY A 441 14.84 0.01 -28.03
N LEU A 442 14.88 0.11 -26.70
CA LEU A 442 14.06 1.04 -25.92
C LEU A 442 14.79 2.38 -25.69
N GLY A 443 16.08 2.45 -26.04
CA GLY A 443 16.87 3.67 -26.03
C GLY A 443 17.55 3.96 -24.69
N SER A 444 17.72 2.97 -23.82
CA SER A 444 18.49 3.15 -22.58
C SER A 444 19.93 3.56 -22.90
N ALA A 445 20.48 4.52 -22.17
CA ALA A 445 21.90 4.87 -22.24
C ALA A 445 22.78 3.87 -21.45
N GLY A 446 22.18 2.96 -20.69
CA GLY A 446 22.86 2.12 -19.72
C GLY A 446 23.19 2.92 -18.46
N GLN A 447 24.48 3.18 -18.24
CA GLN A 447 25.01 3.87 -17.05
C GLN A 447 24.69 3.19 -15.72
N ASN A 448 24.23 1.93 -15.75
CA ASN A 448 24.06 1.15 -14.54
C ASN A 448 25.45 0.78 -13.98
N ARG A 449 25.57 0.75 -12.66
CA ARG A 449 26.77 0.40 -11.90
C ARG A 449 26.49 -0.89 -11.14
N ILE A 450 27.12 -1.98 -11.56
CA ILE A 450 26.96 -3.31 -10.95
C ILE A 450 28.28 -3.68 -10.28
N ILE A 451 28.30 -3.86 -8.96
CA ILE A 451 29.53 -4.02 -8.19
C ILE A 451 29.40 -5.17 -7.19
N ASN A 452 30.40 -6.05 -7.16
CA ASN A 452 30.52 -7.16 -6.20
C ASN A 452 29.33 -8.15 -6.21
N SER A 453 28.91 -8.61 -7.39
CA SER A 453 27.95 -9.72 -7.50
C SER A 453 28.63 -11.04 -7.11
N GLY A 454 27.97 -11.86 -6.30
CA GLY A 454 28.57 -13.07 -5.73
C GLY A 454 28.70 -14.25 -6.70
N VAL A 455 27.79 -14.37 -7.68
CA VAL A 455 27.78 -15.47 -8.66
C VAL A 455 27.94 -14.94 -10.08
N PHE A 456 27.05 -14.07 -10.55
CA PHE A 456 27.08 -13.52 -11.90
C PHE A 456 26.84 -12.00 -11.86
N ASP A 457 27.51 -11.24 -12.72
CA ASP A 457 27.15 -9.82 -12.86
C ASP A 457 25.81 -9.67 -13.58
N ILE A 458 25.59 -10.54 -14.57
CA ILE A 458 24.34 -10.64 -15.31
C ILE A 458 24.08 -12.07 -15.79
N SER A 459 22.82 -12.49 -15.73
CA SER A 459 22.33 -13.79 -16.20
C SER A 459 21.12 -13.63 -17.11
N ALA A 460 21.10 -14.35 -18.22
CA ALA A 460 19.98 -14.39 -19.16
C ALA A 460 19.64 -15.85 -19.53
N ASP A 461 18.45 -16.29 -19.13
CA ASP A 461 17.92 -17.63 -19.41
C ASP A 461 16.76 -17.57 -20.41
N GLY A 462 16.97 -18.10 -21.61
CA GLY A 462 15.96 -18.16 -22.67
C GLY A 462 15.57 -16.83 -23.31
N VAL A 463 16.24 -15.73 -22.97
CA VAL A 463 15.93 -14.37 -23.46
C VAL A 463 17.19 -13.58 -23.84
N SER A 464 17.05 -12.67 -24.81
CA SER A 464 18.11 -11.74 -25.22
C SER A 464 18.03 -10.43 -24.46
N VAL A 465 19.17 -9.94 -23.96
CA VAL A 465 19.29 -8.71 -23.18
C VAL A 465 20.31 -7.76 -23.80
N SER A 466 19.93 -6.49 -23.97
CA SER A 466 20.88 -5.41 -24.25
C SER A 466 21.37 -4.81 -22.93
N ALA A 467 22.68 -4.80 -22.71
CA ALA A 467 23.32 -4.40 -21.46
C ALA A 467 24.63 -3.63 -21.70
N ALA A 468 24.74 -2.96 -22.85
CA ALA A 468 25.87 -2.11 -23.17
C ALA A 468 25.78 -0.76 -22.43
N GLY A 469 26.87 0.00 -22.39
CA GLY A 469 26.91 1.30 -21.71
C GLY A 469 26.90 1.22 -20.18
N ASN A 470 27.07 0.03 -19.59
CA ASN A 470 27.11 -0.17 -18.14
C ASN A 470 28.54 -0.29 -17.59
N TRP A 471 28.73 0.06 -16.32
CA TRP A 471 29.97 -0.18 -15.57
C TRP A 471 29.79 -1.36 -14.61
N TRP A 472 30.70 -2.31 -14.67
CA TRP A 472 30.60 -3.60 -13.99
C TRP A 472 31.58 -3.74 -12.82
N GLY A 473 31.89 -2.61 -12.17
CA GLY A 473 32.90 -2.56 -11.10
C GLY A 473 34.35 -2.73 -11.57
N SER A 474 34.58 -2.87 -12.88
CA SER A 474 35.89 -3.10 -13.50
C SER A 474 36.03 -2.36 -14.83
N ASP A 475 37.25 -1.93 -15.17
CA ASP A 475 37.60 -1.34 -16.47
C ASP A 475 37.73 -2.37 -17.60
N THR A 476 37.65 -3.66 -17.27
CA THR A 476 37.67 -4.78 -18.22
C THR A 476 36.28 -5.32 -18.59
N GLY A 477 35.22 -4.72 -18.06
CA GLY A 477 33.84 -5.19 -18.24
C GLY A 477 33.39 -6.21 -17.18
N PRO A 478 32.26 -6.91 -17.40
CA PRO A 478 31.72 -7.86 -16.44
C PRO A 478 32.68 -9.05 -16.25
N ALA A 479 32.85 -9.49 -15.02
CA ALA A 479 33.69 -10.63 -14.68
C ALA A 479 32.99 -11.95 -15.01
N PHE A 480 31.67 -12.02 -14.80
CA PHE A 480 30.89 -13.24 -14.95
C PHE A 480 29.57 -12.98 -15.68
N LEU A 481 29.42 -13.62 -16.85
CA LEU A 481 28.21 -13.64 -17.66
C LEU A 481 27.62 -15.06 -17.66
N ASN A 482 26.30 -15.18 -17.60
CA ASN A 482 25.63 -16.47 -17.69
C ASN A 482 24.54 -16.45 -18.77
N GLU A 483 24.76 -17.18 -19.87
CA GLU A 483 23.82 -17.34 -20.99
C GLU A 483 23.28 -18.77 -20.99
N LEU A 484 21.99 -18.93 -20.69
CA LEU A 484 21.33 -20.24 -20.56
C LEU A 484 20.18 -20.40 -21.54
N ASN A 485 19.93 -21.65 -21.96
CA ASN A 485 18.80 -22.07 -22.81
C ASN A 485 18.53 -21.17 -24.04
N GLY A 486 19.59 -20.64 -24.65
CA GLY A 486 19.50 -19.78 -25.84
C GLY A 486 19.32 -18.29 -25.53
N GLY A 487 19.37 -17.89 -24.26
CA GLY A 487 19.51 -16.50 -23.87
C GLY A 487 20.85 -15.91 -24.34
N THR A 488 20.88 -14.60 -24.54
CA THR A 488 22.08 -13.88 -25.01
C THR A 488 22.22 -12.53 -24.31
N ILE A 489 23.46 -12.11 -24.04
CA ILE A 489 23.76 -10.87 -23.34
C ILE A 489 24.70 -10.02 -24.19
N ASN A 490 24.25 -8.84 -24.62
CA ASN A 490 25.11 -7.87 -25.30
C ASN A 490 25.60 -6.79 -24.34
N VAL A 491 26.85 -6.91 -23.87
CA VAL A 491 27.48 -5.92 -22.97
C VAL A 491 28.41 -4.92 -23.66
N THR A 492 28.57 -4.98 -24.99
CA THR A 492 29.57 -4.17 -25.72
C THR A 492 28.92 -2.98 -26.46
N PRO A 493 29.46 -1.76 -26.34
CA PRO A 493 30.58 -1.37 -25.47
C PRO A 493 30.18 -1.32 -24.00
N PHE A 494 31.08 -1.67 -23.06
CA PHE A 494 30.91 -1.38 -21.63
C PHE A 494 31.70 -0.12 -21.24
N LEU A 495 31.39 0.48 -20.09
CA LEU A 495 32.12 1.63 -19.57
C LEU A 495 33.45 1.19 -18.94
N THR A 496 34.55 1.85 -19.30
CA THR A 496 35.89 1.58 -18.75
C THR A 496 36.21 2.40 -17.50
N ALA A 497 35.28 3.25 -17.06
CA ALA A 497 35.39 4.04 -15.83
C ALA A 497 34.01 4.15 -15.20
N ASP A 498 33.99 4.30 -13.87
CA ASP A 498 32.77 4.55 -13.12
C ASP A 498 32.12 5.87 -13.57
N PRO A 499 30.87 5.87 -14.07
CA PRO A 499 30.18 7.09 -14.50
C PRO A 499 29.81 8.02 -13.34
N ASN A 500 29.78 7.54 -12.09
CA ASN A 500 29.44 8.33 -10.89
C ASN A 500 30.30 7.88 -9.67
N PRO A 501 31.61 8.24 -9.63
CA PRO A 501 32.58 7.74 -8.64
C PRO A 501 32.38 8.26 -7.21
#